data_AF-A0A8J1XTN3-F1
#
_entry.id   AF-A0A8J1XTN3-F1
#
_cell.length_a   1.000
_cell.length_b   1.000
_cell.length_c   1.000
_cell.angle_alpha   90.00
_cell.angle_beta   90.00
_cell.angle_gamma   90.00
#
_symmetry.space_group_name_H-M   'P 1'
#
loop_
_entity.id
_entity.type
_entity.pdbx_description
1 polymer ?
#
loop_
_entity_poly.entity_id
_entity_poly.type
_entity_poly.pdbx_seq_one_letter_code
_entity_poly.pdbx_strand_id
1 'polypeptide(L)'
;MPRMEVEKTFSYPLELTLKNYNDQIVVGFGQRDGIKVGHAVLGINGIAAQGRSLEDGRDVLEVIANEENYPLAIKFGRNKLSTNERLVLTGMFHSLFAIGSQLSPETRSSGIELIETDVFKLHCMQTLTGIKFIVVTDIRQVGVESLLKKLYEVYADYALKNPFYSIDMPIRCDLFDINLQSAIEQSERTGISNV
;
A
#
# COMPACT_ATOMS: atom_id res chain seq x y z
N MET A 1 -9.36 -6.17 5.12
CA MET A 1 -8.51 -6.81 4.09
C MET A 1 -8.27 -8.27 4.46
N PRO A 2 -8.50 -9.25 3.56
CA PRO A 2 -8.29 -10.66 3.87
C PRO A 2 -6.80 -10.93 4.17
N ARG A 3 -6.53 -11.90 5.08
CA ARG A 3 -5.17 -12.26 5.52
C ARG A 3 -4.33 -12.72 4.32
N MET A 4 -3.40 -11.89 3.87
CA MET A 4 -2.50 -12.14 2.73
C MET A 4 -1.25 -12.92 3.14
N GLU A 5 -1.40 -13.83 4.10
CA GLU A 5 -0.30 -14.63 4.63
C GLU A 5 -0.56 -16.09 4.30
N VAL A 6 0.44 -16.74 3.70
CA VAL A 6 0.39 -18.13 3.28
C VAL A 6 1.57 -18.83 3.91
N GLU A 7 1.32 -19.84 4.73
CA GLU A 7 2.36 -20.68 5.33
C GLU A 7 2.30 -22.08 4.73
N LYS A 8 3.45 -22.55 4.24
CA LYS A 8 3.59 -23.86 3.60
C LYS A 8 4.91 -24.51 3.96
N THR A 9 4.90 -25.83 4.04
CA THR A 9 6.09 -26.65 4.26
C THR A 9 6.69 -27.05 2.92
N PHE A 10 7.99 -26.84 2.77
CA PHE A 10 8.75 -27.14 1.57
C PHE A 10 9.77 -28.24 1.84
N SER A 11 10.11 -28.97 0.78
CA SER A 11 11.23 -29.90 0.70
C SER A 11 12.37 -29.29 -0.12
N TYR A 12 13.57 -29.84 -0.02
CA TYR A 12 14.71 -29.39 -0.81
C TYR A 12 14.67 -30.00 -2.23
N PRO A 13 15.05 -29.26 -3.29
CA PRO A 13 15.31 -27.82 -3.31
C PRO A 13 14.01 -27.00 -3.30
N LEU A 14 14.09 -25.76 -2.82
CA LEU A 14 12.97 -24.83 -2.89
C LEU A 14 12.60 -24.54 -4.35
N GLU A 15 11.35 -24.82 -4.73
CA GLU A 15 10.84 -24.58 -6.09
C GLU A 15 10.72 -23.09 -6.45
N LEU A 16 10.66 -22.22 -5.44
CA LEU A 16 10.56 -20.76 -5.60
C LEU A 16 11.95 -20.12 -5.61
N THR A 17 12.17 -19.18 -6.52
CA THR A 17 13.39 -18.37 -6.52
C THR A 17 13.19 -17.14 -5.66
N LEU A 18 13.98 -17.03 -4.59
CA LEU A 18 13.97 -15.88 -3.71
C LEU A 18 15.09 -14.90 -4.07
N LYS A 19 14.86 -13.60 -3.85
CA LYS A 19 15.84 -12.53 -4.06
C LYS A 19 15.75 -11.50 -2.94
N ASN A 20 16.86 -10.81 -2.68
CA ASN A 20 16.85 -9.65 -1.82
C ASN A 20 16.28 -8.43 -2.57
N TYR A 21 15.34 -7.73 -1.96
CA TYR A 21 14.77 -6.49 -2.43
C TYR A 21 14.48 -5.57 -1.24
N ASN A 22 15.09 -4.38 -1.21
CA ASN A 22 14.95 -3.41 -0.12
C ASN A 22 15.18 -4.02 1.28
N ASP A 23 16.25 -4.82 1.42
CA ASP A 23 16.61 -5.51 2.67
C ASP A 23 15.57 -6.54 3.12
N GLN A 24 14.71 -7.02 2.22
CA GLN A 24 13.73 -8.07 2.47
C GLN A 24 13.93 -9.22 1.49
N ILE A 25 13.67 -10.45 1.93
CA ILE A 25 13.68 -11.60 1.04
C ILE A 25 12.30 -11.77 0.41
N VAL A 26 12.24 -11.63 -0.92
CA VAL A 26 10.99 -11.70 -1.70
C VAL A 26 11.05 -12.79 -2.74
N VAL A 27 9.88 -13.32 -3.11
CA VAL A 27 9.73 -14.25 -4.23
C VAL A 27 10.02 -13.50 -5.53
N GLY A 28 11.14 -13.82 -6.17
CA GLY A 28 11.56 -13.27 -7.45
C GLY A 28 10.98 -14.02 -8.64
N PHE A 29 10.79 -15.34 -8.52
CA PHE A 29 10.20 -16.19 -9.55
C PHE A 29 9.49 -17.40 -8.93
N GLY A 30 8.46 -17.89 -9.63
CA GLY A 30 7.59 -18.99 -9.18
C GLY A 30 6.32 -18.50 -8.48
N GLN A 31 5.21 -19.22 -8.68
CA GLN A 31 3.93 -18.98 -8.02
C GLN A 31 3.25 -20.33 -7.75
N ARG A 32 2.84 -20.59 -6.51
CA ARG A 32 2.20 -21.85 -6.12
C ARG A 32 1.42 -21.68 -4.83
N ASP A 33 0.30 -22.39 -4.69
CA ASP A 33 -0.44 -22.52 -3.42
C ASP A 33 -0.79 -21.17 -2.74
N GLY A 34 -1.03 -20.12 -3.53
CA GLY A 34 -1.35 -18.76 -3.05
C GLY A 34 -0.12 -17.85 -2.85
N ILE A 35 1.09 -18.36 -3.02
CA ILE A 35 2.33 -17.59 -3.00
C ILE A 35 2.53 -16.95 -4.38
N LYS A 36 2.73 -15.63 -4.41
CA LYS A 36 2.90 -14.85 -5.64
C LYS A 36 4.27 -14.17 -5.65
N VAL A 37 4.74 -13.84 -6.85
CA VAL A 37 5.92 -12.99 -7.05
C VAL A 37 5.72 -11.67 -6.29
N GLY A 38 6.76 -11.24 -5.58
CA GLY A 38 6.72 -10.06 -4.71
C GLY A 38 6.21 -10.32 -3.29
N HIS A 39 5.75 -11.52 -2.94
CA HIS A 39 5.54 -11.87 -1.53
C HIS A 39 6.90 -11.92 -0.83
N ALA A 40 6.97 -11.33 0.36
CA ALA A 40 8.11 -11.42 1.25
C ALA A 40 8.03 -12.65 2.15
N VAL A 41 9.19 -13.18 2.55
CA VAL A 41 9.31 -14.15 3.63
C VAL A 41 9.08 -13.41 4.94
N LEU A 42 8.03 -13.82 5.67
CA LEU A 42 7.64 -13.27 6.96
C LEU A 42 8.17 -14.10 8.13
N GLY A 43 8.54 -15.36 7.88
CA GLY A 43 9.12 -16.24 8.88
C GLY A 43 9.38 -17.64 8.36
N ILE A 44 10.20 -18.38 9.11
CA ILE A 44 10.59 -19.76 8.83
C ILE A 44 10.49 -20.57 10.13
N ASN A 45 9.79 -21.71 10.10
CA ASN A 45 9.57 -22.61 11.23
C ASN A 45 9.05 -21.88 12.48
N GLY A 46 8.16 -20.90 12.29
CA GLY A 46 7.59 -20.08 13.36
C GLY A 46 8.49 -18.93 13.85
N ILE A 47 9.73 -18.82 13.37
CA ILE A 47 10.65 -17.72 13.69
C ILE A 47 10.40 -16.59 12.69
N ALA A 48 10.09 -15.40 13.18
CA ALA A 48 9.79 -14.26 12.31
C ALA A 48 11.05 -13.79 11.56
N ALA A 49 10.83 -13.29 10.35
CA ALA A 49 11.87 -12.64 9.56
C ALA A 49 11.82 -11.12 9.80
N GLN A 50 12.97 -10.54 10.09
CA GLN A 50 13.22 -9.11 10.17
C GLN A 50 14.16 -8.72 9.02
N GLY A 51 13.57 -8.30 7.91
CA GLY A 51 14.32 -7.97 6.70
C GLY A 51 14.96 -9.21 6.07
N ARG A 52 16.29 -9.25 6.03
CA ARG A 52 17.07 -10.36 5.47
C ARG A 52 17.36 -11.49 6.48
N SER A 53 17.16 -11.23 7.77
CA SER A 53 17.54 -12.14 8.86
C SER A 53 16.33 -12.63 9.63
N LEU A 54 16.45 -13.78 10.28
CA LEU A 54 15.50 -14.28 11.27
C LEU A 54 15.76 -13.62 12.63
N GLU A 55 14.79 -13.67 13.54
CA GLU A 55 14.94 -13.14 14.91
C GLU A 55 16.09 -13.76 15.71
N ASP A 56 16.54 -14.96 15.33
CA ASP A 56 17.68 -15.64 15.92
C ASP A 56 19.05 -15.23 15.31
N GLY A 57 19.05 -14.28 14.37
CA GLY A 57 20.23 -13.73 13.72
C GLY A 57 20.72 -14.49 12.48
N ARG A 58 20.10 -15.61 12.11
CA ARG A 58 20.46 -16.36 10.89
C ARG A 58 19.99 -15.62 9.64
N ASP A 59 20.76 -15.69 8.56
CA ASP A 59 20.33 -15.16 7.26
C ASP A 59 19.29 -16.08 6.61
N VAL A 60 18.20 -15.49 6.11
CA VAL A 60 17.08 -16.23 5.53
C VAL A 60 17.50 -17.04 4.29
N LEU A 61 18.36 -16.48 3.43
CA LEU A 61 18.81 -17.18 2.23
C LEU A 61 19.78 -18.31 2.57
N GLU A 62 20.65 -18.12 3.57
CA GLU A 62 21.55 -19.18 4.05
C GLU A 62 20.77 -20.35 4.65
N VAL A 63 19.74 -20.08 5.45
CA VAL A 63 18.87 -21.12 6.04
C VAL A 63 18.15 -21.92 4.95
N ILE A 64 17.66 -21.25 3.91
CA ILE A 64 16.94 -21.89 2.79
C ILE A 64 17.88 -22.65 1.85
N ALA A 65 19.14 -22.22 1.73
CA ALA A 65 20.13 -22.86 0.88
C ALA A 65 20.66 -24.19 1.45
N ASN A 66 20.63 -24.37 2.78
CA ASN A 66 21.12 -25.59 3.43
C ASN A 66 20.05 -26.69 3.41
N GLU A 67 20.36 -27.82 2.76
CA GLU A 67 19.49 -29.00 2.66
C GLU A 67 19.14 -29.62 4.02
N GLU A 68 20.06 -29.57 5.00
CA GLU A 68 19.85 -30.16 6.34
C GLU A 68 18.74 -29.47 7.15
N ASN A 69 18.37 -28.23 6.77
CA ASN A 69 17.31 -27.49 7.43
C ASN A 69 15.90 -27.92 6.99
N TYR A 70 15.78 -28.72 5.92
CA TYR A 70 14.48 -29.16 5.42
C TYR A 70 13.93 -30.35 6.23
N PRO A 71 12.60 -30.41 6.43
CA PRO A 71 11.56 -29.57 5.84
C PRO A 71 11.41 -28.19 6.49
N LEU A 72 11.20 -27.16 5.65
CA LEU A 72 11.03 -25.76 6.10
C LEU A 72 9.58 -25.31 5.96
N ALA A 73 8.93 -24.91 7.06
CA ALA A 73 7.68 -24.18 7.05
C ALA A 73 7.95 -22.69 6.82
N ILE A 74 7.67 -22.19 5.62
CA ILE A 74 7.94 -20.80 5.24
C ILE A 74 6.61 -20.05 5.15
N LYS A 75 6.55 -18.93 5.87
CA LYS A 75 5.42 -18.01 5.85
C LYS A 75 5.71 -16.87 4.87
N PHE A 76 4.87 -16.74 3.86
CA PHE A 76 4.94 -15.69 2.84
C PHE A 76 3.79 -14.69 3.00
N GLY A 77 4.01 -13.43 2.63
CA GLY A 77 2.92 -12.46 2.51
C GLY A 77 3.37 -11.12 1.96
N ARG A 78 2.45 -10.13 1.93
CA ARG A 78 2.82 -8.77 1.57
C ARG A 78 3.22 -7.98 2.82
N ASN A 79 4.38 -7.35 2.76
CA ASN A 79 4.80 -6.44 3.81
C ASN A 79 3.98 -5.16 3.81
N LYS A 80 3.82 -4.59 5.01
CA LYS A 80 3.24 -3.27 5.17
C LYS A 80 4.23 -2.24 4.63
N LEU A 81 3.74 -1.32 3.80
CA LEU A 81 4.53 -0.20 3.33
C LEU A 81 4.99 0.66 4.51
N SER A 82 6.30 0.88 4.59
CA SER A 82 6.94 1.82 5.51
C SER A 82 6.56 3.27 5.19
N THR A 83 6.77 4.18 6.15
CA THR A 83 6.52 5.61 5.95
C THR A 83 7.31 6.17 4.78
N ASN A 84 8.58 5.77 4.63
CA ASN A 84 9.44 6.22 3.54
C ASN A 84 8.94 5.74 2.18
N GLU A 85 8.52 4.48 2.07
CA GLU A 85 7.94 3.96 0.82
C GLU A 85 6.66 4.69 0.43
N ARG A 86 5.81 5.05 1.41
CA ARG A 86 4.61 5.87 1.13
C ARG A 86 4.99 7.25 0.59
N LEU A 87 6.02 7.89 1.14
CA LEU A 87 6.52 9.19 0.66
C LEU A 87 7.05 9.09 -0.78
N VAL A 88 7.84 8.05 -1.07
CA VAL A 88 8.35 7.80 -2.43
C VAL A 88 7.21 7.57 -3.42
N LEU A 89 6.25 6.69 -3.09
CA LEU A 89 5.08 6.43 -3.94
C LEU A 89 4.25 7.69 -4.19
N THR A 90 4.09 8.54 -3.17
CA THR A 90 3.37 9.81 -3.31
C THR A 90 4.11 10.78 -4.24
N GLY A 91 5.43 10.88 -4.15
CA GLY A 91 6.25 11.69 -5.05
C GLY A 91 6.23 11.18 -6.50
N MET A 92 6.25 9.86 -6.69
CA MET A 92 6.06 9.24 -8.00
C MET A 92 4.70 9.57 -8.59
N PHE A 93 3.63 9.44 -7.79
CA PHE A 93 2.28 9.79 -8.22
C PHE A 93 2.17 11.27 -8.61
N HIS A 94 2.77 12.18 -7.84
CA HIS A 94 2.80 13.61 -8.18
C HIS A 94 3.39 13.86 -9.58
N SER A 95 4.49 13.17 -9.89
CA SER A 95 5.14 13.27 -11.21
C SER A 95 4.25 12.68 -12.31
N LEU A 96 3.66 11.51 -12.08
CA LEU A 96 2.72 10.88 -13.02
C LEU A 96 1.50 11.76 -13.29
N PHE A 97 0.95 12.40 -12.25
CA PHE A 97 -0.17 13.33 -12.36
C PHE A 97 0.16 14.49 -13.32
N ALA A 98 1.33 15.10 -13.17
CA ALA A 98 1.78 16.19 -14.03
C ALA A 98 2.02 15.74 -15.47
N ILE A 99 2.65 14.58 -15.67
CA ILE A 99 2.87 13.98 -16.98
C ILE A 99 1.54 13.71 -17.69
N GLY A 100 0.55 13.14 -16.98
CA GLY A 100 -0.78 12.89 -17.51
C GLY A 100 -1.48 14.14 -18.01
N SER A 101 -1.33 15.27 -17.31
CA SER A 101 -1.86 16.56 -17.74
C SER A 101 -1.12 17.10 -18.98
N GLN A 102 0.21 17.00 -19.02
CA GLN A 102 1.03 17.52 -20.12
C GLN A 102 0.89 16.75 -21.43
N LEU A 103 0.73 15.43 -21.35
CA LEU A 103 0.59 14.55 -22.52
C LEU A 103 -0.85 14.44 -23.02
N SER A 104 -1.80 15.09 -22.37
CA SER A 104 -3.20 14.97 -22.73
C SER A 104 -3.47 15.55 -24.12
N PRO A 105 -4.20 14.83 -24.99
CA PRO A 105 -4.58 15.33 -26.30
C PRO A 105 -5.70 16.39 -26.22
N GLU A 106 -6.41 16.47 -25.09
CA GLU A 106 -7.55 17.35 -24.90
C GLU A 106 -7.16 18.67 -24.24
N THR A 107 -7.68 19.78 -24.78
CA THR A 107 -7.49 21.10 -24.17
C THR A 107 -8.23 21.17 -22.84
N ARG A 108 -7.55 21.62 -21.77
CA ARG A 108 -8.06 21.70 -20.38
C ARG A 108 -8.17 20.35 -19.65
N SER A 109 -7.32 19.40 -19.98
CA SER A 109 -7.15 18.20 -19.16
C SER A 109 -6.57 18.54 -17.79
N SER A 110 -7.20 18.03 -16.74
CA SER A 110 -6.56 17.87 -15.42
C SER A 110 -5.47 16.79 -15.50
N GLY A 111 -4.76 16.57 -14.39
CA GLY A 111 -3.89 15.40 -14.26
C GLY A 111 -4.68 14.12 -14.02
N ILE A 112 -4.00 13.10 -13.51
CA ILE A 112 -4.63 11.79 -13.26
C ILE A 112 -5.69 11.90 -12.15
N GLU A 113 -6.95 11.62 -12.48
CA GLU A 113 -8.07 11.58 -11.53
C GLU A 113 -8.42 10.14 -11.07
N LEU A 114 -8.18 9.15 -11.92
CA LEU A 114 -8.46 7.74 -11.64
C LEU A 114 -7.37 6.84 -12.25
N ILE A 115 -6.83 5.93 -11.43
CA ILE A 115 -6.06 4.77 -11.89
C ILE A 115 -6.83 3.53 -11.50
N GLU A 116 -7.22 2.72 -12.49
CA GLU A 116 -7.92 1.46 -12.28
C GLU A 116 -6.97 0.29 -12.53
N THR A 117 -7.00 -0.67 -11.61
CA THR A 117 -6.33 -1.96 -11.73
C THR A 117 -7.36 -3.08 -11.56
N ASP A 118 -6.94 -4.32 -11.74
CA ASP A 118 -7.76 -5.51 -11.49
C ASP A 118 -8.07 -5.73 -10.00
N VAL A 119 -7.32 -5.10 -9.09
CA VAL A 119 -7.45 -5.31 -7.63
C VAL A 119 -7.99 -4.07 -6.90
N PHE A 120 -7.66 -2.87 -7.36
CA PHE A 120 -8.05 -1.62 -6.69
C PHE A 120 -8.24 -0.46 -7.67
N LYS A 121 -8.96 0.56 -7.21
CA LYS A 121 -9.03 1.88 -7.84
C LYS A 121 -8.32 2.91 -6.98
N LEU A 122 -7.54 3.79 -7.59
CA LEU A 122 -6.93 4.93 -6.94
C LEU A 122 -7.58 6.20 -7.52
N HIS A 123 -8.31 6.90 -6.67
CA HIS A 123 -8.98 8.15 -6.98
C HIS A 123 -8.13 9.32 -6.49
N CYS A 124 -8.01 10.37 -7.29
CA CYS A 124 -7.27 11.58 -6.96
C CYS A 124 -8.11 12.82 -7.24
N MET A 125 -8.22 13.70 -6.24
CA MET A 125 -8.79 15.04 -6.38
C MET A 125 -7.74 16.09 -6.02
N GLN A 126 -7.52 17.05 -6.93
CA GLN A 126 -6.65 18.19 -6.66
C GLN A 126 -7.48 19.44 -6.35
N THR A 127 -7.13 20.18 -5.31
CA THR A 127 -7.73 21.49 -4.99
C THR A 127 -7.14 22.60 -5.86
N LEU A 128 -7.81 23.77 -5.87
CA LEU A 128 -7.29 24.97 -6.53
C LEU A 128 -5.94 25.44 -5.98
N THR A 129 -5.64 25.14 -4.71
CA THR A 129 -4.35 25.44 -4.06
C THR A 129 -3.27 24.39 -4.34
N GLY A 130 -3.60 23.32 -5.07
CA GLY A 130 -2.65 22.29 -5.50
C GLY A 130 -2.52 21.08 -4.59
N ILE A 131 -3.24 21.04 -3.46
CA ILE A 131 -3.30 19.90 -2.53
C ILE A 131 -4.03 18.73 -3.18
N LYS A 132 -3.51 17.51 -3.01
CA LYS A 132 -4.07 16.30 -3.62
C LYS A 132 -4.60 15.36 -2.55
N PHE A 133 -5.85 14.94 -2.71
CA PHE A 133 -6.47 13.88 -1.92
C PHE A 133 -6.47 12.61 -2.74
N ILE A 134 -5.81 11.57 -2.22
CA ILE A 134 -5.68 10.28 -2.89
C ILE A 134 -6.39 9.23 -2.03
N VAL A 135 -7.33 8.50 -2.61
CA VAL A 135 -8.07 7.42 -1.94
C VAL A 135 -7.92 6.14 -2.75
N VAL A 136 -7.52 5.07 -2.08
CA VAL A 136 -7.42 3.72 -2.66
C VAL A 136 -8.61 2.90 -2.19
N THR A 137 -9.36 2.32 -3.13
CA THR A 137 -10.58 1.57 -2.85
C THR A 137 -10.62 0.23 -3.58
N ASP A 138 -11.53 -0.66 -3.16
CA ASP A 138 -11.92 -1.81 -3.99
C ASP A 138 -12.52 -1.33 -5.31
N ILE A 139 -12.42 -2.17 -6.36
CA ILE A 139 -12.95 -1.87 -7.69
C ILE A 139 -14.48 -1.65 -7.71
N ARG A 140 -15.20 -2.23 -6.73
CA ARG A 140 -16.67 -2.11 -6.58
C ARG A 140 -17.13 -0.94 -5.73
N GLN A 141 -16.20 -0.24 -5.06
CA GLN A 141 -16.58 0.87 -4.20
C GLN A 141 -17.19 2.00 -5.03
N VAL A 142 -18.40 2.43 -4.65
CA VAL A 142 -19.07 3.59 -5.25
C VAL A 142 -19.05 4.79 -4.30
N GLY A 143 -19.38 5.97 -4.81
CA GLY A 143 -19.49 7.18 -3.98
C GLY A 143 -18.17 7.82 -3.56
N VAL A 144 -17.03 7.41 -4.12
CA VAL A 144 -15.69 7.91 -3.74
C VAL A 144 -15.54 9.42 -3.95
N GLU A 145 -16.21 10.00 -4.95
CA GLU A 145 -16.20 11.46 -5.16
C GLU A 145 -16.80 12.23 -3.98
N SER A 146 -17.86 11.71 -3.36
CA SER A 146 -18.47 12.34 -2.18
C SER A 146 -17.53 12.26 -0.97
N LEU A 147 -16.81 11.14 -0.82
CA LEU A 147 -15.77 10.99 0.18
C LEU A 147 -14.67 12.03 -0.05
N LEU A 148 -14.12 12.13 -1.27
CA LEU A 148 -13.07 13.11 -1.61
C LEU A 148 -13.48 14.55 -1.28
N LYS A 149 -14.71 14.95 -1.61
CA LYS A 149 -15.25 16.26 -1.24
C LYS A 149 -15.32 16.42 0.28
N LYS A 150 -15.75 15.39 1.01
CA LYS A 150 -15.81 15.41 2.47
C LYS A 150 -14.41 15.50 3.10
N LEU A 151 -13.42 14.82 2.54
CA LEU A 151 -12.02 14.91 2.98
C LEU A 151 -11.47 16.33 2.82
N TYR A 152 -11.84 17.01 1.74
CA TYR A 152 -11.47 18.41 1.54
C TYR A 152 -12.10 19.34 2.57
N GLU A 153 -13.37 19.15 2.93
CA GLU A 153 -14.01 19.91 4.02
C GLU A 153 -13.27 19.71 5.35
N VAL A 154 -12.97 18.45 5.71
CA VAL A 154 -12.24 18.11 6.93
C VAL A 154 -10.84 18.75 6.94
N TYR A 155 -10.14 18.74 5.81
CA TYR A 155 -8.86 19.43 5.66
C TYR A 155 -8.99 20.95 5.84
N ALA A 156 -9.99 21.58 5.22
CA ALA A 156 -10.21 23.01 5.35
C ALA A 156 -10.50 23.41 6.81
N ASP A 157 -11.28 22.61 7.53
CA ASP A 157 -11.68 22.92 8.91
C ASP A 157 -10.57 22.72 9.94
N TYR A 158 -9.74 21.69 9.78
CA TYR A 158 -8.78 21.32 10.83
C TYR A 158 -7.32 21.62 10.47
N ALA A 159 -6.98 21.71 9.19
CA ALA A 159 -5.65 22.11 8.75
C ALA A 159 -5.56 23.62 8.50
N LEU A 160 -6.47 24.18 7.67
CA LEU A 160 -6.37 25.58 7.26
C LEU A 160 -6.83 26.59 8.33
N LYS A 161 -7.74 26.20 9.22
CA LYS A 161 -8.14 27.06 10.36
C LYS A 161 -7.11 27.08 11.49
N ASN A 162 -6.11 26.20 11.46
CA ASN A 162 -5.05 26.19 12.45
C ASN A 162 -3.96 27.20 12.05
N PRO A 163 -3.82 28.34 12.76
CA PRO A 163 -2.87 29.40 12.38
C PRO A 163 -1.40 28.98 12.52
N PHE A 164 -1.12 27.85 13.19
CA PHE A 164 0.23 27.30 13.36
C PHE A 164 0.55 26.18 12.37
N TYR A 165 -0.38 25.84 11.47
CA TYR A 165 -0.16 24.81 10.47
C TYR A 165 0.71 25.33 9.32
N SER A 166 1.71 24.53 8.92
CA SER A 166 2.55 24.78 7.75
C SER A 166 2.27 23.71 6.70
N ILE A 167 2.10 24.12 5.44
CA ILE A 167 1.61 23.27 4.33
C ILE A 167 2.51 22.05 4.06
N ASP A 168 3.81 22.15 4.34
CA ASP A 168 4.78 21.06 4.13
C ASP A 168 4.97 20.15 5.37
N MET A 169 4.30 20.47 6.47
CA MET A 169 4.36 19.68 7.70
C MET A 169 3.19 18.71 7.78
N PRO A 170 3.39 17.52 8.38
CA PRO A 170 2.30 16.59 8.61
C PRO A 170 1.21 17.23 9.47
N ILE A 171 -0.05 17.00 9.12
CA ILE A 171 -1.19 17.45 9.90
C ILE A 171 -1.20 16.68 11.22
N ARG A 172 -1.00 17.39 12.34
CA ARG A 172 -1.03 16.83 13.70
C ARG A 172 -2.20 17.46 14.45
N CYS A 173 -3.40 16.98 14.17
CA CYS A 173 -4.62 17.49 14.79
C CYS A 173 -5.56 16.32 15.08
N ASP A 174 -5.81 16.04 16.35
CA ASP A 174 -6.66 14.89 16.74
C ASP A 174 -8.08 15.00 16.18
N LEU A 175 -8.62 16.23 16.08
CA LEU A 175 -9.93 16.47 15.48
C LEU A 175 -9.95 16.17 13.97
N PHE A 176 -8.83 16.40 13.27
CA PHE A 176 -8.71 15.99 11.86
C PHE A 176 -8.81 14.48 11.75
N ASP A 177 -8.06 13.73 12.56
CA ASP A 177 -8.04 12.26 12.52
C ASP A 177 -9.41 11.65 12.88
N ILE A 178 -10.09 12.19 13.89
CA ILE A 178 -11.43 11.73 14.31
C ILE A 178 -12.46 11.95 13.18
N ASN A 179 -12.48 13.13 12.57
CA ASN A 179 -13.45 13.45 11.51
C ASN A 179 -13.12 12.75 10.19
N LEU A 180 -11.83 12.56 9.89
CA LEU A 180 -11.34 11.76 8.77
C LEU A 180 -11.87 10.33 8.88
N GLN A 181 -11.69 9.70 10.05
CA GLN A 181 -12.16 8.35 10.32
C GLN A 181 -13.68 8.26 10.19
N SER A 182 -14.42 9.22 10.75
CA SER A 182 -15.88 9.25 10.62
C SER A 182 -16.35 9.38 9.16
N ALA A 183 -15.67 10.19 8.34
CA ALA A 183 -15.99 10.32 6.92
C ALA A 183 -15.76 9.01 6.15
N ILE A 184 -14.67 8.30 6.46
CA ILE A 184 -14.37 6.98 5.87
C ILE A 184 -15.46 5.98 6.26
N GLU A 185 -15.81 5.87 7.54
CA GLU A 185 -16.85 4.95 8.02
C GLU A 185 -18.22 5.23 7.41
N GLN A 186 -18.57 6.50 7.21
CA GLN A 186 -19.80 6.88 6.51
C GLN A 186 -19.78 6.44 5.04
N SER A 187 -18.64 6.59 4.37
CA SER A 187 -18.47 6.18 2.97
C SER A 187 -18.51 4.66 2.77
N GLU A 188 -18.08 3.87 3.76
CA GLU A 188 -18.18 2.42 3.72
C GLU A 188 -19.65 1.97 3.81
N ARG A 189 -20.48 2.66 4.61
CA ARG A 189 -21.91 2.36 4.74
C ARG A 189 -22.71 2.69 3.49
N THR A 190 -22.32 3.73 2.75
CA THR A 190 -23.01 4.15 1.51
C THR A 190 -22.48 3.45 0.28
N GLY A 191 -21.23 2.96 0.32
CA GLY A 191 -20.53 2.37 -0.82
C GLY A 191 -20.81 0.89 -1.10
N ILE A 192 -21.44 0.17 -0.16
CA ILE A 192 -21.89 -1.21 -0.39
C ILE A 192 -23.30 -1.15 -0.99
N SER A 193 -23.37 -0.87 -2.29
CA SER A 193 -24.58 -1.20 -3.05
C SER A 193 -24.69 -2.73 -3.09
N ASN A 194 -25.59 -3.30 -2.29
CA ASN A 194 -25.98 -4.70 -2.41
C ASN A 194 -26.55 -4.93 -3.81
N VAL A 195 -25.71 -5.42 -4.72
CA VAL A 195 -26.14 -6.09 -5.95
C VAL A 195 -25.61 -7.51 -5.90
#